data_AF-A0A377M5L6-F1
#
_entry.id   AF-A0A377M5L6-F1
#
_cell.length_a   1.000
_cell.length_b   1.000
_cell.length_c   1.000
_cell.angle_alpha   90.00
_cell.angle_beta   90.00
_cell.angle_gamma   90.00
#
_symmetry.space_group_name_H-M   'P 1'
#
loop_
_entity.id
_entity.type
_entity.pdbx_description
1 polymer ?
#
loop_
_entity_poly.entity_id
_entity_poly.type
_entity_poly.pdbx_seq_one_letter_code
_entity_poly.pdbx_strand_id
1 'polypeptide(L)'
;MSPAAERVMARADALAAISETPDSLTRVYLSTQHLQANQLVGQWMSQAGMTVWQDSVGNICGRYEAQLEGAPAILLGSHLDTVRNAGRYDGMLGVLTAIEVVDSLHQQGVRLAQAIEIVGFCDEEGTRFGITLLGSRGLTGTWPENWLDTCDASGISVAQAMVQAGLDPATGSACRAASGRFQRLSGAAY
;
A
#
# COMPACT_ATOMS: atom_id res chain seq x y z
N MET A 1 22.26 15.93 1.60
CA MET A 1 20.89 16.12 1.07
C MET A 1 20.09 16.81 2.18
N SER A 2 18.80 17.11 2.03
CA SER A 2 18.00 17.42 3.23
C SER A 2 17.80 16.13 4.05
N PRO A 3 17.67 16.19 5.39
CA PRO A 3 17.42 14.99 6.21
C PRO A 3 16.18 14.19 5.77
N ALA A 4 15.15 14.87 5.29
CA ALA A 4 13.97 14.24 4.72
C ALA A 4 14.30 13.45 3.44
N ALA A 5 15.09 14.03 2.53
CA ALA A 5 15.50 13.33 1.32
C ALA A 5 16.36 12.10 1.65
N GLU A 6 17.24 12.16 2.65
CA GLU A 6 18.06 11.02 3.07
C GLU A 6 17.20 9.87 3.60
N ARG A 7 16.16 10.16 4.40
CA ARG A 7 15.20 9.14 4.85
C ARG A 7 14.41 8.53 3.70
N VAL A 8 13.93 9.35 2.74
CA VAL A 8 13.19 8.84 1.57
C VAL A 8 14.06 7.88 0.77
N MET A 9 15.31 8.24 0.51
CA MET A 9 16.22 7.38 -0.25
C MET A 9 16.54 6.08 0.50
N ALA A 10 16.80 6.16 1.81
CA ALA A 10 17.01 4.96 2.62
C ALA A 10 15.77 4.04 2.67
N ARG A 11 14.57 4.61 2.74
CA ARG A 11 13.31 3.87 2.67
C ARG A 11 13.07 3.25 1.29
N ALA A 12 13.43 3.95 0.21
CA ALA A 12 13.37 3.42 -1.15
C ALA A 12 14.32 2.23 -1.32
N ASP A 13 15.54 2.32 -0.79
CA ASP A 13 16.51 1.20 -0.79
C ASP A 13 15.99 0.01 0.03
N ALA A 14 15.38 0.25 1.20
CA ALA A 14 14.76 -0.79 2.00
C ALA A 14 13.59 -1.48 1.28
N LEU A 15 12.75 -0.73 0.54
CA LEU A 15 11.68 -1.30 -0.27
C LEU A 15 12.21 -2.05 -1.50
N ALA A 16 13.30 -1.59 -2.10
CA ALA A 16 13.92 -2.24 -3.25
C ALA A 16 14.53 -3.60 -2.88
N ALA A 17 14.94 -3.79 -1.62
CA ALA A 17 15.42 -5.06 -1.11
C ALA A 17 14.30 -6.11 -0.91
N ILE A 18 13.03 -5.69 -0.92
CA ILE A 18 11.87 -6.59 -0.80
C ILE A 18 11.40 -6.97 -2.20
N SER A 19 11.97 -8.07 -2.73
CA SER A 19 11.65 -8.56 -4.07
C SER A 19 11.50 -10.08 -4.16
N GLU A 20 10.60 -10.51 -5.05
CA GLU A 20 10.42 -11.90 -5.47
C GLU A 20 11.63 -12.46 -6.23
N THR A 21 12.40 -11.61 -6.90
CA THR A 21 13.51 -12.03 -7.75
C THR A 21 14.83 -11.55 -7.14
N PRO A 22 15.82 -12.44 -6.92
CA PRO A 22 17.16 -12.01 -6.53
C PRO A 22 17.74 -11.00 -7.53
N ASP A 23 18.49 -10.00 -7.04
CA ASP A 23 19.23 -9.01 -7.83
C ASP A 23 18.41 -8.12 -8.79
N SER A 24 17.07 -8.16 -8.73
CA SER A 24 16.18 -7.28 -9.49
C SER A 24 14.94 -6.95 -8.67
N LEU A 25 14.26 -5.84 -8.99
CA LEU A 25 13.03 -5.48 -8.29
C LEU A 25 11.81 -6.04 -9.04
N THR A 26 11.12 -6.96 -8.38
CA THR A 26 9.84 -7.55 -8.78
C THR A 26 9.00 -7.73 -7.52
N ARG A 27 7.82 -7.12 -7.50
CA ARG A 27 6.86 -7.22 -6.40
C ARG A 27 5.45 -7.11 -6.93
N VAL A 28 4.86 -8.25 -7.29
CA VAL A 28 3.54 -8.30 -7.89
C VAL A 28 2.43 -8.34 -6.84
N TYR A 29 1.21 -7.99 -7.26
CA TYR A 29 0.04 -7.94 -6.40
C TYR A 29 -0.18 -9.21 -5.56
N LEU A 30 -0.40 -9.01 -4.26
CA LEU A 30 -0.59 -10.04 -3.22
C LEU A 30 0.48 -11.15 -3.18
N SER A 31 1.68 -10.91 -3.72
CA SER A 31 2.85 -11.73 -3.38
C SER A 31 3.22 -11.55 -1.91
N THR A 32 3.99 -12.49 -1.35
CA THR A 32 4.53 -12.35 0.01
C THR A 32 5.33 -11.06 0.17
N GLN A 33 6.12 -10.70 -0.84
CA GLN A 33 6.95 -9.51 -0.85
C GLN A 33 6.13 -8.23 -0.93
N HIS A 34 5.02 -8.24 -1.67
CA HIS A 34 4.08 -7.11 -1.68
C HIS A 34 3.46 -6.89 -0.29
N LEU A 35 3.03 -7.95 0.39
CA LEU A 35 2.51 -7.85 1.75
C LEU A 35 3.58 -7.38 2.76
N GLN A 36 4.82 -7.83 2.62
CA GLN A 36 5.96 -7.36 3.44
C GLN A 36 6.25 -5.86 3.22
N ALA A 37 6.21 -5.40 1.97
CA ALA A 37 6.37 -3.99 1.65
C ALA A 37 5.24 -3.14 2.24
N ASN A 38 3.98 -3.58 2.11
CA ASN A 38 2.83 -2.92 2.72
C ASN A 38 2.98 -2.83 4.24
N GLN A 39 3.48 -3.89 4.88
CA GLN A 39 3.73 -3.87 6.32
C GLN A 39 4.80 -2.87 6.73
N LEU A 40 5.91 -2.82 5.99
CA LEU A 40 7.01 -1.89 6.27
C LEU A 40 6.55 -0.43 6.08
N VAL A 41 5.81 -0.15 5.01
CA VAL A 41 5.20 1.16 4.77
C VAL A 41 4.20 1.52 5.87
N GLY A 42 3.35 0.59 6.28
CA GLY A 42 2.41 0.79 7.38
C GLY A 42 3.09 1.09 8.72
N GLN A 43 4.26 0.51 8.98
CA GLN A 43 5.08 0.86 10.14
C GLN A 43 5.59 2.30 10.06
N TRP A 44 6.07 2.75 8.89
CA TRP A 44 6.51 4.13 8.71
C TRP A 44 5.36 5.14 8.81
N MET A 45 4.17 4.82 8.28
CA MET A 45 2.96 5.62 8.47
C MET A 45 2.60 5.73 9.96
N SER A 46 2.63 4.62 10.69
CA SER A 46 2.36 4.60 12.14
C SER A 46 3.37 5.46 12.92
N GLN A 47 4.65 5.39 12.55
CA GLN A 47 5.72 6.23 13.13
C GLN A 47 5.52 7.72 12.83
N ALA A 48 4.94 8.06 11.69
CA ALA A 48 4.55 9.43 11.32
C ALA A 48 3.25 9.89 12.02
N GLY A 49 2.74 9.12 12.99
CA GLY A 49 1.56 9.48 13.79
C GLY A 49 0.22 9.23 13.10
N MET A 50 0.19 8.35 12.09
CA MET A 50 -1.03 7.98 11.36
C MET A 50 -1.72 6.77 11.99
N THR A 51 -3.04 6.70 11.87
CA THR A 51 -3.81 5.46 12.04
C THR A 51 -3.72 4.64 10.77
N VAL A 52 -3.33 3.37 10.86
CA VAL A 52 -3.01 2.52 9.69
C VAL A 52 -3.93 1.31 9.59
N TRP A 53 -4.36 0.98 8.37
CA TRP A 53 -5.14 -0.21 8.05
C TRP A 53 -4.81 -0.72 6.65
N GLN A 54 -5.22 -1.95 6.36
CA GLN A 54 -5.25 -2.50 5.00
C GLN A 54 -6.71 -2.58 4.56
N ASP A 55 -7.03 -2.15 3.34
CA ASP A 55 -8.40 -2.23 2.83
C ASP A 55 -8.75 -3.61 2.24
N SER A 56 -10.00 -3.79 1.81
CA SER A 56 -10.50 -5.09 1.33
C SER A 56 -9.84 -5.60 0.04
N VAL A 57 -9.14 -4.72 -0.70
CA VAL A 57 -8.40 -5.08 -1.92
C VAL A 57 -6.89 -5.05 -1.71
N GLY A 58 -6.47 -4.94 -0.44
CA GLY A 58 -5.10 -5.10 -0.03
C GLY A 58 -4.25 -3.83 -0.05
N ASN A 59 -4.81 -2.65 -0.39
CA ASN A 59 -4.08 -1.38 -0.32
C ASN A 59 -3.65 -1.12 1.13
N ILE A 60 -2.46 -0.56 1.33
CA ILE A 60 -2.04 -0.05 2.64
C ILE A 60 -2.46 1.41 2.77
N CYS A 61 -3.16 1.72 3.84
CA CYS A 61 -3.78 3.02 4.07
C CYS A 61 -3.31 3.59 5.42
N GLY A 62 -3.03 4.89 5.43
CA GLY A 62 -2.75 5.65 6.65
C GLY A 62 -3.58 6.92 6.69
N ARG A 63 -4.11 7.28 7.86
CA ARG A 63 -4.83 8.54 8.08
C ARG A 63 -4.16 9.37 9.16
N TYR A 64 -3.77 10.58 8.80
CA TYR A 64 -3.40 11.64 9.73
C TYR A 64 -4.60 12.56 9.93
N GLU A 65 -5.17 12.53 11.14
CA GLU A 65 -6.42 13.21 11.42
C GLU A 65 -6.31 14.73 11.26
N ALA A 66 -7.43 15.39 10.95
CA ALA A 66 -7.49 16.85 10.95
C ALA A 66 -7.58 17.41 12.38
N GLN A 67 -7.69 18.73 12.49
CA GLN A 67 -8.03 19.39 13.76
C GLN A 67 -9.42 18.97 14.26
N LEU A 68 -10.37 18.77 13.34
CA LEU A 68 -11.69 18.21 13.63
C LEU A 68 -11.72 16.74 13.21
N GLU A 69 -11.99 15.85 14.16
CA GLU A 69 -12.12 14.42 13.89
C GLU A 69 -13.20 14.15 12.83
N GLY A 70 -12.88 13.29 11.87
CA GLY A 70 -13.81 12.90 10.81
C GLY A 70 -13.96 13.92 9.68
N ALA A 71 -13.11 14.97 9.65
CA ALA A 71 -13.08 15.89 8.51
C ALA A 71 -12.72 15.16 7.20
N PRO A 72 -13.14 15.70 6.04
CA PRO A 72 -12.72 15.17 4.74
C PRO A 72 -11.20 15.08 4.63
N ALA A 73 -10.72 14.05 3.92
CA ALA A 73 -9.30 13.84 3.69
C ALA A 73 -8.86 14.34 2.30
N ILE A 74 -7.65 14.89 2.26
CA ILE A 74 -6.86 14.99 1.03
C ILE A 74 -6.12 13.67 0.89
N LEU A 75 -6.33 12.98 -0.23
CA LEU A 75 -5.66 11.71 -0.51
C LEU A 75 -4.35 11.97 -1.26
N LEU A 76 -3.26 11.47 -0.68
CA LEU A 76 -1.94 11.37 -1.29
C LEU A 76 -1.64 9.88 -1.53
N GLY A 77 -0.86 9.56 -2.53
CA GLY A 77 -0.55 8.16 -2.78
C GLY A 77 0.09 7.91 -4.12
N SER A 78 0.46 6.66 -4.31
CA SER A 78 0.94 6.06 -5.55
C SER A 78 0.89 4.54 -5.34
N HIS A 79 1.64 3.75 -6.08
CA HIS A 79 1.60 2.29 -5.97
C HIS A 79 2.82 1.69 -5.28
N LEU A 80 2.65 0.48 -4.75
CA LEU A 80 3.71 -0.30 -4.13
C LEU A 80 3.97 -1.62 -4.87
N ASP A 81 3.11 -2.05 -5.79
CA ASP A 81 3.49 -3.11 -6.72
C ASP A 81 4.51 -2.59 -7.74
N THR A 82 5.23 -3.52 -8.37
CA THR A 82 6.18 -3.20 -9.42
C THR A 82 6.02 -4.15 -10.60
N VAL A 83 6.43 -3.67 -11.77
CA VAL A 83 6.75 -4.55 -12.90
C VAL A 83 7.95 -5.45 -12.59
N ARG A 84 8.21 -6.40 -13.48
CA ARG A 84 9.43 -7.23 -13.44
C ARG A 84 10.65 -6.38 -13.78
N ASN A 85 11.73 -6.54 -13.01
CA ASN A 85 12.98 -5.79 -13.19
C ASN A 85 12.76 -4.26 -13.18
N ALA A 86 11.93 -3.78 -12.26
CA ALA A 86 11.57 -2.38 -12.12
C ALA A 86 12.72 -1.52 -11.57
N GLY A 87 12.60 -0.20 -11.79
CA GLY A 87 13.41 0.77 -11.06
C GLY A 87 12.91 0.97 -9.62
N ARG A 88 13.81 1.32 -8.71
CA ARG A 88 13.50 1.49 -7.26
C ARG A 88 12.70 2.76 -6.88
N TYR A 89 12.24 3.54 -7.85
CA TYR A 89 11.55 4.81 -7.57
C TYR A 89 10.11 4.85 -8.05
N ASP A 90 9.80 4.07 -9.09
CA ASP A 90 8.47 4.08 -9.67
C ASP A 90 7.43 3.61 -8.66
N GLY A 91 6.31 4.32 -8.59
CA GLY A 91 5.29 4.17 -7.56
C GLY A 91 5.74 4.59 -6.15
N MET A 92 6.65 3.82 -5.55
CA MET A 92 6.94 3.91 -4.12
C MET A 92 7.46 5.27 -3.68
N LEU A 93 8.15 6.02 -4.55
CA LEU A 93 8.64 7.36 -4.21
C LEU A 93 7.48 8.32 -3.87
N GLY A 94 6.34 8.21 -4.57
CA GLY A 94 5.15 9.01 -4.28
C GLY A 94 4.58 8.73 -2.89
N VAL A 95 4.54 7.45 -2.49
CA VAL A 95 4.09 7.04 -1.16
C VAL A 95 5.07 7.52 -0.08
N LEU A 96 6.37 7.33 -0.29
CA LEU A 96 7.41 7.72 0.68
C LEU A 96 7.47 9.24 0.90
N THR A 97 7.35 10.02 -0.17
CA THR A 97 7.33 11.49 -0.07
C THR A 97 6.08 11.98 0.65
N ALA A 98 4.92 11.36 0.42
CA ALA A 98 3.70 11.66 1.18
C ALA A 98 3.88 11.39 2.68
N ILE A 99 4.56 10.29 3.06
CA ILE A 99 4.85 9.98 4.46
C ILE A 99 5.74 11.05 5.08
N GLU A 100 6.76 11.54 4.37
CA GLU A 100 7.60 12.64 4.88
C GLU A 100 6.84 13.95 5.09
N VAL A 101 5.86 14.26 4.25
CA VAL A 101 4.99 15.42 4.45
C VAL A 101 4.25 15.29 5.78
N VAL A 102 3.64 14.12 6.03
CA VAL A 102 2.90 13.86 7.27
C VAL A 102 3.83 13.81 8.48
N ASP A 103 4.99 13.16 8.38
CA ASP A 103 5.99 13.08 9.44
C ASP A 103 6.47 14.48 9.86
N SER A 104 6.69 15.37 8.91
CA SER A 104 7.03 16.78 9.18
C SER A 104 5.92 17.51 9.94
N LEU A 105 4.65 17.35 9.54
CA LEU A 105 3.51 17.93 10.26
C LEU A 105 3.38 17.35 11.67
N HIS A 106 3.60 16.04 11.81
CA HIS A 106 3.53 15.34 13.09
C HIS A 106 4.59 15.82 14.07
N GLN A 107 5.84 15.94 13.63
CA GLN A 107 6.96 16.45 14.43
C GLN A 107 6.75 17.91 14.88
N GLN A 108 6.06 18.71 14.06
CA GLN A 108 5.69 20.09 14.41
C GLN A 108 4.42 20.18 15.28
N GLY A 109 3.72 19.07 15.53
CA GLY A 109 2.45 19.06 16.25
C GLY A 109 1.31 19.74 15.49
N VAL A 110 1.42 19.91 14.17
CA VAL A 110 0.45 20.64 13.35
C VAL A 110 -0.65 19.71 12.86
N ARG A 111 -1.91 20.10 13.04
CA ARG A 111 -3.09 19.48 12.43
C ARG A 111 -3.73 20.47 11.45
N LEU A 112 -4.08 20.00 10.26
CA LEU A 112 -4.69 20.81 9.21
C LEU A 112 -6.23 20.83 9.36
N ALA A 113 -6.91 21.67 8.58
CA ALA A 113 -8.38 21.69 8.52
C ALA A 113 -8.97 20.44 7.87
N GLN A 114 -8.25 19.83 6.93
CA GLN A 114 -8.54 18.53 6.33
C GLN A 114 -7.61 17.46 6.87
N ALA A 115 -8.08 16.21 6.90
CA ALA A 115 -7.21 15.09 7.19
C ALA A 115 -6.29 14.81 5.98
N ILE A 116 -5.22 14.06 6.20
CA ILE A 116 -4.41 13.52 5.11
C ILE A 116 -4.54 12.01 5.14
N GLU A 117 -4.95 11.42 4.02
CA GLU A 117 -4.90 9.98 3.81
C GLU A 117 -3.76 9.65 2.85
N ILE A 118 -2.94 8.68 3.20
CA ILE A 118 -1.93 8.13 2.30
C ILE A 118 -2.37 6.73 1.90
N VAL A 119 -2.40 6.45 0.61
CA VAL A 119 -2.67 5.13 0.06
C VAL A 119 -1.49 4.64 -0.76
N GLY A 120 -0.94 3.47 -0.37
CA GLY A 120 -0.10 2.66 -1.22
C GLY A 120 -0.99 1.70 -2.01
N PHE A 121 -1.31 2.08 -3.25
CA PHE A 121 -2.17 1.31 -4.14
C PHE A 121 -1.51 0.00 -4.57
N CYS A 122 -2.37 -1.00 -4.76
CA CYS A 122 -2.03 -2.31 -5.27
C CYS A 122 -2.32 -2.44 -6.77
N ASP A 123 -1.48 -3.20 -7.47
CA ASP A 123 -1.63 -3.63 -8.88
C ASP A 123 -2.01 -2.46 -9.82
N GLU A 124 -1.21 -1.39 -9.78
CA GLU A 124 -1.32 -0.30 -10.77
C GLU A 124 -0.90 -0.80 -12.15
N GLU A 125 0.21 -1.54 -12.18
CA GLU A 125 0.90 -2.00 -13.38
C GLU A 125 0.27 -3.26 -14.02
N GLY A 126 -0.58 -3.96 -13.26
CA GLY A 126 -1.28 -5.18 -13.71
C GLY A 126 -0.35 -6.35 -14.03
N THR A 127 0.81 -6.41 -13.39
CA THR A 127 1.89 -7.35 -13.73
C THR A 127 1.51 -8.81 -13.47
N ARG A 128 0.65 -9.08 -12.48
CA ARG A 128 0.28 -10.45 -12.11
C ARG A 128 -0.86 -11.02 -12.95
N PHE A 129 -1.94 -10.25 -13.09
CA PHE A 129 -3.22 -10.71 -13.64
C PHE A 129 -3.56 -10.06 -14.99
N GLY A 130 -2.70 -9.19 -15.53
CA GLY A 130 -3.00 -8.41 -16.74
C GLY A 130 -4.12 -7.37 -16.54
N ILE A 131 -4.39 -7.02 -15.28
CA ILE A 131 -5.43 -6.10 -14.85
C ILE A 131 -4.76 -4.89 -14.24
N THR A 132 -4.85 -3.73 -14.89
CA THR A 132 -4.29 -2.49 -14.34
C THR A 132 -5.27 -1.80 -13.40
N LEU A 133 -4.72 -0.99 -12.49
CA LEU A 133 -5.48 -0.14 -11.56
C LEU A 133 -6.42 -0.91 -10.61
N LEU A 134 -6.06 -2.14 -10.22
CA LEU A 134 -6.92 -2.98 -9.39
C LEU A 134 -7.22 -2.32 -8.04
N GLY A 135 -6.19 -1.87 -7.33
CA GLY A 135 -6.32 -1.27 -6.01
C GLY A 135 -7.12 0.03 -6.03
N SER A 136 -6.93 0.89 -7.04
CA SER A 136 -7.66 2.16 -7.14
C SER A 136 -9.12 1.97 -7.57
N ARG A 137 -9.42 0.96 -8.41
CA ARG A 137 -10.80 0.58 -8.71
C ARG A 137 -11.52 -0.04 -7.53
N GLY A 138 -10.84 -0.86 -6.72
CA GLY A 138 -11.37 -1.33 -5.44
C GLY A 138 -11.71 -0.17 -4.50
N LEU A 139 -10.80 0.80 -4.36
CA LEU A 139 -11.02 1.99 -3.52
C LEU A 139 -12.22 2.85 -3.96
N THR A 140 -12.51 2.88 -5.27
CA THR A 140 -13.62 3.65 -5.87
C THR A 140 -14.91 2.84 -6.02
N GLY A 141 -14.90 1.55 -5.66
CA GLY A 141 -16.04 0.65 -5.81
C GLY A 141 -16.36 0.28 -7.27
N THR A 142 -15.41 0.49 -8.19
CA THR A 142 -15.58 0.23 -9.64
C THR A 142 -14.96 -1.11 -10.07
N TRP A 143 -14.87 -2.07 -9.14
CA TRP A 143 -14.24 -3.36 -9.38
C TRP A 143 -15.20 -4.33 -10.11
N PRO A 144 -14.89 -4.81 -11.33
CA PRO A 144 -15.73 -5.79 -12.02
C PRO A 144 -15.68 -7.16 -11.33
N GLU A 145 -16.84 -7.78 -11.10
CA GLU A 145 -16.94 -9.09 -10.44
C GLU A 145 -16.15 -10.19 -11.17
N ASN A 146 -16.10 -10.13 -12.50
CA ASN A 146 -15.41 -11.11 -13.33
C ASN A 146 -13.87 -11.08 -13.17
N TRP A 147 -13.30 -10.07 -12.51
CA TRP A 147 -11.85 -10.05 -12.23
C TRP A 147 -11.46 -11.10 -11.20
N LEU A 148 -12.37 -11.51 -10.32
CA LEU A 148 -12.11 -12.53 -9.30
C LEU A 148 -11.70 -13.88 -9.90
N ASP A 149 -12.17 -14.18 -11.10
CA ASP A 149 -11.90 -15.42 -11.84
C ASP A 149 -10.64 -15.32 -12.73
N THR A 150 -10.04 -14.14 -12.88
CA THR A 150 -8.83 -13.97 -13.70
C THR A 150 -7.65 -14.67 -13.04
N CYS A 151 -6.97 -15.54 -13.79
CA CYS A 151 -5.80 -16.27 -13.32
C CYS A 151 -4.47 -15.63 -13.72
N ASP A 152 -3.48 -15.74 -12.84
CA ASP A 152 -2.09 -15.45 -13.15
C ASP A 152 -1.42 -16.57 -13.97
N ALA A 153 -0.15 -16.39 -14.35
CA ALA A 153 0.61 -17.36 -15.14
C ALA A 153 0.81 -18.73 -14.45
N SER A 154 0.57 -18.83 -13.13
CA SER A 154 0.63 -20.08 -12.36
C SER A 154 -0.75 -20.71 -12.17
N GLY A 155 -1.80 -20.10 -12.73
CA GLY A 155 -3.19 -20.57 -12.60
C GLY A 155 -3.87 -20.17 -11.29
N ILE A 156 -3.28 -19.29 -10.48
CA ILE A 156 -3.91 -18.77 -9.26
C ILE A 156 -4.87 -17.65 -9.68
N SER A 157 -6.13 -17.70 -9.25
CA SER A 157 -7.08 -16.61 -9.51
C SER A 157 -6.91 -15.42 -8.56
N VAL A 158 -7.43 -14.25 -8.94
CA VAL A 158 -7.47 -13.08 -8.05
C VAL A 158 -8.14 -13.43 -6.72
N ALA A 159 -9.28 -14.13 -6.75
CA ALA A 159 -9.97 -14.57 -5.53
C ALA A 159 -9.08 -15.47 -4.66
N GLN A 160 -8.34 -16.41 -5.27
CA GLN A 160 -7.43 -17.28 -4.53
C GLN A 160 -6.27 -16.49 -3.91
N ALA A 161 -5.70 -15.54 -4.64
CA ALA A 161 -4.63 -14.67 -4.12
C ALA A 161 -5.12 -13.79 -2.96
N MET A 162 -6.34 -13.25 -3.04
CA MET A 162 -6.98 -12.53 -1.93
C MET A 162 -7.13 -13.40 -0.69
N VAL A 163 -7.68 -14.62 -0.84
CA VAL A 163 -7.83 -15.56 0.28
C VAL A 163 -6.46 -15.91 0.90
N GLN A 164 -5.44 -16.14 0.08
CA GLN A 164 -4.07 -16.40 0.55
C GLN A 164 -3.48 -15.21 1.32
N ALA A 165 -3.85 -13.99 0.95
CA ALA A 165 -3.47 -12.76 1.65
C ALA A 165 -4.36 -12.46 2.88
N GLY A 166 -5.34 -13.31 3.20
CA GLY A 166 -6.27 -13.11 4.31
C GLY A 166 -7.40 -12.09 4.02
N LEU A 167 -7.64 -11.78 2.75
CA LEU A 167 -8.71 -10.89 2.30
C LEU A 167 -9.95 -11.70 1.89
N ASP A 168 -11.13 -11.09 2.01
CA ASP A 168 -12.40 -11.70 1.57
C ASP A 168 -12.78 -11.20 0.16
N PRO A 169 -12.74 -12.07 -0.88
CA PRO A 169 -13.14 -11.71 -2.24
C PRO A 169 -14.56 -11.13 -2.36
N ALA A 170 -15.48 -11.50 -1.46
CA ALA A 170 -16.85 -11.00 -1.47
C ALA A 170 -16.96 -9.53 -1.06
N THR A 171 -15.93 -8.96 -0.41
CA THR A 171 -15.90 -7.57 0.07
C THR A 171 -15.23 -6.60 -0.89
N GLY A 172 -14.88 -7.07 -2.09
CA GLY A 172 -13.98 -6.39 -3.00
C GLY A 172 -14.35 -4.96 -3.37
N SER A 173 -15.63 -4.57 -3.29
CA SER A 173 -16.10 -3.26 -3.74
C SER A 173 -16.45 -2.28 -2.60
N ALA A 174 -16.26 -2.60 -1.32
CA ALA A 174 -17.11 -1.96 -0.30
C ALA A 174 -16.45 -1.35 0.95
N CYS A 175 -15.15 -1.43 1.20
CA CYS A 175 -14.60 -0.87 2.45
C CYS A 175 -13.33 -0.04 2.30
N ARG A 176 -13.53 1.29 2.19
CA ARG A 176 -12.55 2.29 2.63
C ARG A 176 -12.32 2.25 4.15
N ALA A 177 -13.29 1.72 4.89
CA ALA A 177 -13.24 1.68 6.34
C ALA A 177 -12.21 0.66 6.83
N ALA A 178 -11.64 0.92 8.01
CA ALA A 178 -10.76 0.01 8.73
C ALA A 178 -11.52 -1.27 9.12
N SER A 179 -11.74 -2.18 8.17
CA SER A 179 -12.23 -3.53 8.41
C SER A 179 -11.07 -4.38 8.90
N GLY A 180 -10.65 -4.14 10.14
CA GLY A 180 -9.62 -4.92 10.83
C GLY A 180 -8.45 -4.07 11.32
N ARG A 181 -8.02 -4.32 12.56
CA ARG A 181 -6.71 -3.86 13.04
C ARG A 181 -5.65 -4.41 12.10
N PHE A 182 -4.75 -3.57 11.60
CA PHE A 182 -3.50 -3.98 10.98
C PHE A 182 -2.86 -5.08 11.87
N GLN A 183 -2.91 -6.33 11.43
CA GLN A 183 -2.32 -7.43 12.15
C GLN A 183 -0.82 -7.40 11.88
N ARG A 184 -0.03 -7.19 12.94
CA ARG A 184 1.38 -7.57 12.90
C ARG A 184 1.43 -9.08 12.65
N LEU A 185 2.09 -9.52 11.59
CA LEU A 185 2.48 -10.93 11.47
C LEU A 185 3.37 -11.23 12.68
N SER A 186 2.80 -11.90 13.67
CA SER A 186 3.58 -12.48 14.75
C SER A 186 4.35 -13.66 14.17
N GLY A 187 5.67 -13.50 14.02
CA GLY A 187 6.59 -14.62 13.85
C GLY A 187 6.95 -14.95 12.40
N ALA A 188 8.06 -14.38 11.97
CA ALA A 188 9.10 -15.12 11.26
C ALA A 188 10.44 -14.48 11.65
N ALA A 189 10.99 -14.93 12.78
CA ALA A 189 12.43 -14.91 12.92
C ALA A 189 12.96 -15.92 11.91
N TYR A 190 13.67 -15.45 10.89
CA TYR A 190 14.90 -16.02 10.33
C TYR A 190 15.61 -14.93 9.53
#